data_AF-A0A6M4AFW8-F1
#
_entry.id   AF-A0A6M4AFW8-F1
#
_cell.length_a   1.000
_cell.length_b   1.000
_cell.length_c   1.000
_cell.angle_alpha   90.00
_cell.angle_beta   90.00
_cell.angle_gamma   90.00
#
_symmetry.space_group_name_H-M   'P 1'
#
loop_
_entity.id
_entity.type
_entity.pdbx_description
1 polymer ?
#
loop_
_entity_poly.entity_id
_entity_poly.type
_entity_poly.pdbx_seq_one_letter_code
_entity_poly.pdbx_strand_id
1 'polypeptide(L)'
;MLKFIFYLFFLTPICFFNNWLIYIYTLFFFFFFFFLFNNLYFFYFYISYCFGIDKVSFIFCCLSIWICILMIYSMMKIRYSQSSFIFLIFCNFLVLMLILLFMVMDFFLFYFFFEGSLIPIVLIVFGWGYQPERLKAGFFLILYTLFFSLPFLLVIFLVYNAFGSFFFFMDFKFHSDLMMFFVIMSFMVKFPLFGVHIWLPKAHVEAPVSGSMILAGVLLKLGGYGLYRMLDFIYYFIFNYSFFFIGLSMLGSFFISIFCLVQSDLKILIAYSSVCHMSMVISGLLSLTSWGSLGSLLFMLGHGFVSSGLFYLVGLMYDRLGSRSFYVVSGLIYFLPSLSLFWFMFSVM
;
A
#
# COMPACT_ATOMS: atom_id res chain seq x y z
N MET A 1 -21.00 3.55 -7.83
CA MET A 1 -19.67 3.34 -8.44
C MET A 1 -19.26 4.49 -9.34
N LEU A 2 -19.88 4.68 -10.50
CA LEU A 2 -19.51 5.74 -11.44
C LEU A 2 -19.48 7.14 -10.83
N LYS A 3 -20.39 7.46 -9.90
CA LYS A 3 -20.40 8.73 -9.17
C LYS A 3 -19.07 9.04 -8.47
N PHE A 4 -18.43 8.04 -7.85
CA PHE A 4 -17.16 8.21 -7.16
C PHE A 4 -15.99 8.35 -8.14
N ILE A 5 -16.00 7.57 -9.22
CA ILE A 5 -15.00 7.63 -10.28
C ILE A 5 -15.05 8.99 -10.98
N PHE A 6 -16.25 9.45 -11.36
CA PHE A 6 -16.45 10.76 -11.97
C PHE A 6 -16.02 11.88 -11.03
N TYR A 7 -16.33 11.79 -9.74
CA TYR A 7 -15.88 12.79 -8.78
C TYR A 7 -14.35 12.97 -8.82
N LEU A 8 -13.59 11.87 -8.74
CA LEU A 8 -12.13 11.91 -8.79
C LEU A 8 -11.59 12.40 -10.15
N PHE A 9 -12.25 12.02 -11.24
CA PHE A 9 -11.91 12.52 -12.58
C PHE A 9 -12.11 14.04 -12.67
N PHE A 10 -13.22 14.56 -12.14
CA PHE A 10 -13.51 15.99 -12.10
C PHE A 10 -12.65 16.78 -11.08
N LEU A 11 -11.88 16.11 -10.22
CA LEU A 11 -10.84 16.78 -9.42
C LEU A 11 -9.58 17.12 -10.23
N THR A 12 -9.36 16.48 -11.39
CA THR A 12 -8.18 16.77 -12.23
C THR A 12 -8.09 18.24 -12.68
N PRO A 13 -9.16 18.92 -13.15
CA PRO A 13 -9.07 20.34 -13.51
C PRO A 13 -8.72 21.25 -12.33
N ILE A 14 -9.15 20.90 -11.11
CA ILE A 14 -8.86 21.67 -9.89
C ILE A 14 -7.34 21.72 -9.62
N CYS A 15 -6.61 20.68 -10.02
CA CYS A 15 -5.16 20.60 -9.84
C CYS A 15 -4.42 21.71 -10.61
N PHE A 16 -4.93 22.16 -11.76
CA PHE A 16 -4.30 23.21 -12.56
C PHE A 16 -4.39 24.61 -11.92
N PHE A 17 -5.40 24.87 -11.09
CA PHE A 17 -5.52 26.13 -10.34
C PHE A 17 -4.55 26.22 -9.15
N ASN A 18 -3.80 25.13 -8.86
CA ASN A 18 -2.74 25.05 -7.84
C ASN A 18 -3.15 25.51 -6.42
N ASN A 19 -4.43 25.42 -6.09
CA ASN A 19 -4.95 25.72 -4.76
C ASN A 19 -5.06 24.45 -3.91
N TRP A 20 -3.95 24.10 -3.25
CA TRP A 20 -3.81 22.87 -2.47
C TRP A 20 -4.86 22.73 -1.35
N LEU A 21 -5.20 23.83 -0.67
CA LEU A 21 -6.22 23.81 0.39
C LEU A 21 -7.61 23.45 -0.15
N ILE A 22 -8.00 24.01 -1.30
CA ILE A 22 -9.28 23.69 -1.94
C ILE A 22 -9.29 22.21 -2.32
N TYR A 23 -8.20 21.71 -2.91
CA TYR A 23 -8.07 20.30 -3.27
C TYR A 23 -8.20 19.37 -2.05
N ILE A 24 -7.54 19.72 -0.93
CA ILE A 24 -7.65 18.97 0.33
C ILE A 24 -9.08 18.99 0.86
N TYR A 25 -9.75 20.15 0.90
CA TYR A 25 -11.14 20.23 1.36
C TYR A 25 -12.11 19.44 0.48
N THR A 26 -11.89 19.44 -0.85
CA THR A 26 -12.67 18.60 -1.75
C THR A 26 -12.46 17.11 -1.46
N LEU A 27 -11.22 16.67 -1.23
CA LEU A 27 -10.96 15.27 -0.88
C LEU A 27 -11.56 14.88 0.48
N PHE A 28 -11.55 15.77 1.48
CA PHE A 28 -12.23 15.53 2.75
C PHE A 28 -13.74 15.38 2.55
N PHE A 29 -14.35 16.27 1.76
CA PHE A 29 -15.77 16.15 1.43
C PHE A 29 -16.07 14.80 0.76
N PHE A 30 -15.22 14.37 -0.17
CA PHE A 30 -15.32 13.06 -0.80
C PHE A 30 -15.21 11.91 0.20
N PHE A 31 -14.28 11.98 1.14
CA PHE A 31 -14.12 10.97 2.18
C PHE A 31 -15.39 10.82 3.02
N PHE A 32 -15.93 11.93 3.53
CA PHE A 32 -17.18 11.89 4.30
C PHE A 32 -18.35 11.41 3.45
N PHE A 33 -18.45 11.87 2.20
CA PHE A 33 -19.49 11.40 1.29
C PHE A 33 -19.38 9.90 1.05
N PHE A 34 -18.19 9.37 0.78
CA PHE A 34 -17.96 7.93 0.60
C PHE A 34 -18.30 7.14 1.88
N PHE A 35 -17.90 7.66 3.05
CA PHE A 35 -18.19 7.02 4.33
C PHE A 35 -19.70 6.89 4.60
N LEU A 36 -20.50 7.87 4.17
CA LEU A 36 -21.97 7.83 4.29
C LEU A 36 -22.63 6.72 3.45
N PHE A 37 -21.99 6.22 2.39
CA PHE A 37 -22.50 5.10 1.60
C PHE A 37 -22.24 3.72 2.22
N ASN A 38 -21.79 3.68 3.47
CA ASN A 38 -21.59 2.42 4.18
C ASN A 38 -22.94 1.73 4.45
N ASN A 39 -23.40 0.92 3.51
CA ASN A 39 -24.46 -0.05 3.76
C ASN A 39 -23.80 -1.30 4.36
N LEU A 40 -24.21 -1.68 5.58
CA LEU A 40 -23.52 -2.72 6.37
C LEU A 40 -23.97 -4.17 6.10
N TYR A 41 -24.84 -4.42 5.12
CA TYR A 41 -25.17 -5.78 4.65
C TYR A 41 -23.95 -6.56 4.11
N PHE A 42 -24.06 -7.89 4.07
CA PHE A 42 -22.91 -8.81 4.10
C PHE A 42 -22.32 -9.23 2.74
N PHE A 43 -22.99 -9.04 1.60
CA PHE A 43 -22.67 -9.78 0.36
C PHE A 43 -22.49 -8.89 -0.89
N TYR A 44 -21.55 -7.95 -0.93
CA TYR A 44 -21.37 -6.97 -2.02
C TYR A 44 -22.51 -5.95 -2.25
N PHE A 45 -22.09 -4.73 -2.57
CA PHE A 45 -22.95 -3.62 -2.98
C PHE A 45 -22.53 -3.02 -4.30
N TYR A 46 -23.49 -2.35 -4.92
CA TYR A 46 -23.29 -1.47 -6.08
C TYR A 46 -22.56 -2.15 -7.24
N ILE A 47 -22.96 -3.39 -7.55
CA ILE A 47 -22.37 -4.18 -8.62
C ILE A 47 -22.75 -3.55 -9.98
N SER A 48 -21.75 -3.09 -10.73
CA SER A 48 -21.92 -2.58 -12.09
C SER A 48 -20.60 -2.65 -12.85
N TYR A 49 -20.61 -3.07 -14.13
CA TYR A 49 -19.45 -3.07 -15.03
C TYR A 49 -18.18 -3.67 -14.38
N CYS A 50 -18.29 -4.86 -13.78
CA CYS A 50 -17.19 -5.57 -13.11
C CYS A 50 -16.59 -4.87 -11.87
N PHE A 51 -17.27 -3.87 -11.33
CA PHE A 51 -16.94 -3.24 -10.05
C PHE A 51 -17.99 -3.58 -8.98
N GLY A 52 -17.56 -3.80 -7.75
CA GLY A 52 -18.38 -4.08 -6.57
C GLY A 52 -17.66 -3.70 -5.27
N ILE A 53 -18.42 -3.34 -4.23
CA ILE A 53 -17.89 -3.03 -2.90
C ILE A 53 -18.36 -4.07 -1.89
N ASP A 54 -17.42 -4.75 -1.26
CA ASP A 54 -17.57 -5.38 0.05
C ASP A 54 -17.15 -4.50 1.21
N LYS A 55 -17.43 -4.99 2.42
CA LYS A 55 -16.87 -4.49 3.68
C LYS A 55 -15.34 -4.35 3.63
N VAL A 56 -14.61 -5.37 3.17
CA VAL A 56 -13.14 -5.33 3.13
C VAL A 56 -12.65 -4.27 2.15
N SER A 57 -13.15 -4.27 0.92
CA SER A 57 -12.80 -3.24 -0.08
C SER A 57 -13.21 -1.84 0.37
N PHE A 58 -14.35 -1.69 1.05
CA PHE A 58 -14.81 -0.40 1.56
C PHE A 58 -13.81 0.20 2.55
N ILE A 59 -13.35 -0.61 3.51
CA ILE A 59 -12.40 -0.12 4.52
C ILE A 59 -11.07 0.26 3.88
N PHE A 60 -10.55 -0.52 2.92
CA PHE A 60 -9.33 -0.16 2.21
C PHE A 60 -9.50 1.04 1.28
N CYS A 61 -10.67 1.23 0.66
CA CYS A 61 -11.00 2.47 -0.06
C CYS A 61 -10.95 3.68 0.87
N CYS A 62 -11.59 3.60 2.05
CA CYS A 62 -11.54 4.65 3.07
C CYS A 62 -10.09 4.96 3.50
N LEU A 63 -9.29 3.91 3.78
CA LEU A 63 -7.87 4.06 4.11
C LEU A 63 -7.11 4.80 2.99
N SER A 64 -7.35 4.41 1.73
CA SER A 64 -6.65 5.00 0.59
C SER A 64 -6.93 6.49 0.43
N ILE A 65 -8.20 6.90 0.55
CA ILE A 65 -8.61 8.31 0.47
C ILE A 65 -7.98 9.09 1.63
N TRP A 66 -8.07 8.55 2.86
CA TRP A 66 -7.55 9.20 4.05
C TRP A 66 -6.03 9.43 4.00
N ILE A 67 -5.26 8.40 3.63
CA ILE A 67 -3.80 8.51 3.55
C ILE A 67 -3.39 9.47 2.43
N CYS A 68 -4.13 9.53 1.32
CA CYS A 68 -3.84 10.49 0.26
C CYS A 68 -4.08 11.94 0.70
N ILE A 69 -5.11 12.20 1.51
CA ILE A 69 -5.33 13.53 2.11
C ILE A 69 -4.13 13.93 2.98
N LEU A 70 -3.68 13.03 3.87
CA LEU A 70 -2.52 13.26 4.73
C LEU A 70 -1.23 13.46 3.93
N MET A 71 -1.07 12.69 2.86
CA MET A 71 0.06 12.81 1.94
C MET A 71 0.19 14.22 1.37
N ILE A 72 -0.91 14.78 0.85
CA ILE A 72 -0.89 16.11 0.24
C ILE A 72 -0.64 17.18 1.30
N TYR A 73 -1.22 17.01 2.48
CA TYR A 73 -0.98 17.90 3.61
C TYR A 73 0.50 17.90 4.03
N SER A 74 1.17 16.74 4.03
CA SER A 74 2.59 16.65 4.37
C SER A 74 3.50 17.45 3.41
N MET A 75 3.05 17.67 2.18
CA MET A 75 3.84 18.31 1.12
C MET A 75 3.50 19.78 0.88
N MET A 76 2.81 20.44 1.80
CA MET A 76 2.43 21.86 1.64
C MET A 76 3.61 22.80 1.37
N LYS A 77 4.83 22.44 1.78
CA LYS A 77 6.06 23.20 1.47
C LYS A 77 6.37 23.25 -0.03
N ILE A 78 6.01 22.21 -0.78
CA ILE A 78 6.26 22.09 -2.23
C ILE A 78 5.30 22.97 -3.05
N ARG A 79 4.27 23.53 -2.42
CA ARG A 79 3.26 24.39 -3.06
C ARG A 79 3.86 25.53 -3.88
N TYR A 80 5.00 26.09 -3.46
CA TYR A 80 5.66 27.20 -4.14
C TYR A 80 6.58 26.78 -5.31
N SER A 81 6.78 25.49 -5.52
CA SER A 81 7.58 24.99 -6.65
C SER A 81 6.78 25.01 -7.96
N GLN A 82 7.47 25.18 -9.08
CA GLN A 82 6.86 25.13 -10.43
C GLN A 82 6.22 23.77 -10.74
N SER A 83 6.68 22.70 -10.08
CA SER A 83 6.19 21.33 -10.25
C SER A 83 4.96 20.98 -9.40
N SER A 84 4.44 21.91 -8.60
CA SER A 84 3.38 21.66 -7.62
C SER A 84 2.08 21.11 -8.22
N PHE A 85 1.66 21.58 -9.39
CA PHE A 85 0.46 21.07 -10.06
C PHE A 85 0.66 19.61 -10.55
N ILE A 86 1.86 19.26 -11.02
CA ILE A 86 2.19 17.92 -11.50
C ILE A 86 2.12 16.91 -10.35
N PHE A 87 2.61 17.31 -9.16
CA PHE A 87 2.49 16.49 -7.95
C PHE A 87 1.04 16.18 -7.63
N LEU A 88 0.16 17.18 -7.63
CA LEU A 88 -1.27 17.00 -7.35
C LEU A 88 -1.94 16.09 -8.38
N ILE A 89 -1.59 16.21 -9.67
CA ILE A 89 -2.11 15.33 -10.73
C ILE A 89 -1.71 13.87 -10.46
N PHE A 90 -0.44 13.61 -10.14
CA PHE A 90 0.00 12.25 -9.83
C PHE A 90 -0.64 11.69 -8.56
N CYS A 91 -0.85 12.54 -7.53
CA CYS A 91 -1.57 12.15 -6.33
C CYS A 91 -3.03 11.80 -6.64
N ASN A 92 -3.71 12.59 -7.47
CA ASN A 92 -5.09 12.31 -7.87
C ASN A 92 -5.19 11.02 -8.70
N PHE A 93 -4.26 10.84 -9.63
CA PHE A 93 -4.18 9.63 -10.46
C PHE A 93 -3.93 8.38 -9.61
N LEU A 94 -3.06 8.50 -8.60
CA LEU A 94 -2.81 7.44 -7.63
C LEU A 94 -4.09 7.08 -6.85
N VAL A 95 -4.80 8.06 -6.30
CA VAL A 95 -6.08 7.83 -5.58
C VAL A 95 -7.08 7.10 -6.48
N LEU A 96 -7.22 7.55 -7.73
CA LEU A 96 -8.11 6.93 -8.71
C LEU A 96 -7.74 5.45 -8.93
N MET A 97 -6.47 5.15 -9.19
CA MET A 97 -5.99 3.78 -9.43
C MET A 97 -6.19 2.88 -8.21
N LEU A 98 -5.91 3.38 -6.99
CA LEU A 98 -6.09 2.60 -5.77
C LEU A 98 -7.56 2.28 -5.49
N ILE A 99 -8.46 3.26 -5.65
CA ILE A 99 -9.89 3.03 -5.42
C ILE A 99 -10.41 2.03 -6.45
N LEU A 100 -10.08 2.21 -7.73
CA LEU A 100 -10.50 1.28 -8.78
C LEU A 100 -10.04 -0.15 -8.46
N LEU A 101 -8.80 -0.34 -8.03
CA LEU A 101 -8.27 -1.65 -7.64
C LEU A 101 -9.11 -2.35 -6.57
N PHE A 102 -9.42 -1.65 -5.48
CA PHE A 102 -10.19 -2.26 -4.39
C PHE A 102 -11.63 -2.57 -4.79
N MET A 103 -12.19 -1.86 -5.78
CA MET A 103 -13.54 -2.10 -6.28
C MET A 103 -13.66 -3.23 -7.31
N VAL A 104 -12.56 -3.75 -7.85
CA VAL A 104 -12.63 -4.67 -8.99
C VAL A 104 -13.10 -6.08 -8.59
N MET A 105 -13.92 -6.68 -9.46
CA MET A 105 -14.44 -8.04 -9.35
C MET A 105 -13.78 -9.07 -10.29
N ASP A 106 -12.95 -8.60 -11.23
CA ASP A 106 -12.31 -9.44 -12.25
C ASP A 106 -10.79 -9.50 -12.06
N PHE A 107 -10.19 -10.67 -12.26
CA PHE A 107 -8.73 -10.86 -12.18
C PHE A 107 -7.94 -9.96 -13.12
N PHE A 108 -8.39 -9.82 -14.37
CA PHE A 108 -7.66 -9.04 -15.37
C PHE A 108 -7.65 -7.55 -15.04
N LEU A 109 -8.82 -6.97 -14.72
CA LEU A 109 -8.92 -5.58 -14.30
C LEU A 109 -8.15 -5.35 -12.99
N PHE A 110 -8.19 -6.32 -12.08
CA PHE A 110 -7.47 -6.23 -10.81
C PHE A 110 -5.97 -6.17 -11.06
N TYR A 111 -5.42 -7.02 -11.94
CA TYR A 111 -4.03 -6.95 -12.37
C TYR A 111 -3.67 -5.60 -13.01
N PHE A 112 -4.52 -5.10 -13.91
CA PHE A 112 -4.29 -3.83 -14.60
C PHE A 112 -4.15 -2.67 -13.61
N PHE A 113 -5.07 -2.55 -12.64
CA PHE A 113 -4.98 -1.51 -11.62
C PHE A 113 -3.86 -1.79 -10.59
N PHE A 114 -3.56 -3.06 -10.31
CA PHE A 114 -2.49 -3.48 -9.41
C PHE A 114 -1.12 -3.03 -9.88
N GLU A 115 -0.78 -3.24 -11.16
CA GLU A 115 0.45 -2.71 -11.75
C GLU A 115 0.31 -1.22 -12.11
N GLY A 116 -0.87 -0.78 -12.55
CA GLY A 116 -1.14 0.62 -12.89
C GLY A 116 -0.91 1.59 -11.75
N SER A 117 -1.14 1.17 -10.50
CA SER A 117 -0.86 1.97 -9.30
C SER A 117 0.63 2.28 -9.09
N LEU A 118 1.55 1.46 -9.63
CA LEU A 118 2.99 1.67 -9.47
C LEU A 118 3.49 2.88 -10.27
N ILE A 119 2.86 3.17 -11.42
CA ILE A 119 3.26 4.26 -12.32
C ILE A 119 3.29 5.61 -11.61
N PRO A 120 2.19 6.11 -10.99
CA PRO A 120 2.23 7.39 -10.27
C PRO A 120 3.23 7.40 -9.12
N ILE A 121 3.49 6.26 -8.49
CA ILE A 121 4.37 6.18 -7.30
C ILE A 121 5.82 6.32 -7.70
N VAL A 122 6.22 5.63 -8.76
CA VAL A 122 7.53 5.80 -9.39
C VAL A 122 7.74 7.26 -9.79
N LEU A 123 6.73 7.89 -10.41
CA LEU A 123 6.82 9.29 -10.81
C LEU A 123 6.97 10.23 -9.61
N ILE A 124 6.30 9.95 -8.49
CA ILE A 124 6.49 10.70 -7.24
C ILE A 124 7.91 10.53 -6.68
N VAL A 125 8.48 9.31 -6.71
CA VAL A 125 9.85 9.04 -6.25
C VAL A 125 10.88 9.73 -7.14
N PHE A 126 10.73 9.66 -8.47
CA PHE A 126 11.64 10.31 -9.42
C PHE A 126 11.54 11.83 -9.40
N GLY A 127 10.35 12.40 -9.22
CA GLY A 127 10.14 13.84 -9.21
C GLY A 127 10.69 14.50 -7.94
N TRP A 128 10.19 14.05 -6.77
CA TRP A 128 10.38 14.76 -5.49
C TRP A 128 11.26 14.01 -4.48
N GLY A 129 11.90 12.89 -4.86
CA GLY A 129 12.91 12.24 -4.01
C GLY A 129 14.13 13.13 -3.78
N TYR A 130 14.71 13.09 -2.57
CA TYR A 130 15.76 14.04 -2.14
C TYR A 130 17.16 13.72 -2.71
N GLN A 131 17.51 12.44 -2.86
CA GLN A 131 18.85 11.98 -3.21
C GLN A 131 18.94 11.51 -4.68
N PRO A 132 20.12 11.58 -5.32
CA PRO A 132 20.29 11.12 -6.70
C PRO A 132 20.05 9.61 -6.86
N GLU A 133 20.21 8.84 -5.79
CA GLU A 133 19.94 7.39 -5.79
C GLU A 133 18.48 7.06 -6.11
N ARG A 134 17.55 8.03 -5.99
CA ARG A 134 16.10 7.89 -6.31
C ARG A 134 15.80 7.19 -7.62
N LEU A 135 16.66 7.38 -8.62
CA LEU A 135 16.52 6.70 -9.91
C LEU A 135 16.72 5.18 -9.74
N LYS A 136 17.78 4.78 -9.02
CA LYS A 136 18.08 3.38 -8.73
C LYS A 136 16.97 2.74 -7.89
N ALA A 137 16.46 3.34 -6.80
CA ALA A 137 15.37 2.68 -6.07
C ALA A 137 14.06 2.63 -6.85
N GLY A 138 13.73 3.64 -7.67
CA GLY A 138 12.55 3.55 -8.52
C GLY A 138 12.67 2.43 -9.57
N PHE A 139 13.86 2.22 -10.16
CA PHE A 139 14.10 1.06 -11.02
C PHE A 139 14.01 -0.26 -10.24
N PHE A 140 14.57 -0.34 -9.03
CA PHE A 140 14.41 -1.54 -8.19
C PHE A 140 12.95 -1.83 -7.88
N LEU A 141 12.15 -0.83 -7.53
CA LEU A 141 10.73 -0.99 -7.25
C LEU A 141 10.00 -1.59 -8.46
N ILE A 142 10.21 -1.05 -9.67
CA ILE A 142 9.58 -1.55 -10.89
C ILE A 142 10.02 -2.97 -11.24
N LEU A 143 11.34 -3.23 -11.20
CA LEU A 143 11.87 -4.52 -11.65
C LEU A 143 11.45 -5.67 -10.73
N TYR A 144 11.46 -5.44 -9.41
CA TYR A 144 11.03 -6.46 -8.46
C TYR A 144 9.56 -6.82 -8.67
N THR A 145 8.68 -5.82 -8.84
CA THR A 145 7.25 -6.09 -9.02
C THR A 145 6.93 -6.69 -10.38
N LEU A 146 7.50 -6.15 -11.46
CA LEU A 146 7.23 -6.62 -12.82
C LEU A 146 7.72 -8.05 -13.07
N PHE A 147 8.85 -8.43 -12.47
CA PHE A 147 9.42 -9.77 -12.69
C PHE A 147 8.46 -10.89 -12.28
N PHE A 148 7.74 -10.72 -11.17
CA PHE A 148 6.77 -11.71 -10.70
C PHE A 148 5.34 -11.45 -11.19
N SER A 149 4.99 -10.20 -11.51
CA SER A 149 3.66 -9.87 -12.00
C SER A 149 3.43 -10.26 -13.48
N LEU A 150 4.47 -10.24 -14.33
CA LEU A 150 4.33 -10.66 -15.73
C LEU A 150 3.95 -12.16 -15.88
N PRO A 151 4.59 -13.11 -15.16
CA PRO A 151 4.12 -14.49 -15.14
C PRO A 151 2.68 -14.63 -14.63
N PHE A 152 2.27 -13.81 -13.65
CA PHE A 152 0.89 -13.80 -13.16
C PHE A 152 -0.10 -13.41 -14.27
N LEU A 153 0.22 -12.44 -15.14
CA LEU A 153 -0.60 -12.10 -16.30
C LEU A 153 -0.80 -13.30 -17.26
N LEU A 154 0.24 -14.11 -17.49
CA LEU A 154 0.12 -15.32 -18.31
C LEU A 154 -0.87 -16.31 -17.68
N VAL A 155 -0.82 -16.48 -16.36
CA VAL A 155 -1.79 -17.33 -15.63
C VAL A 155 -3.21 -16.82 -15.82
N ILE A 156 -3.45 -15.50 -15.77
CA ILE A 156 -4.77 -14.91 -15.98
C ILE A 156 -5.33 -15.26 -17.37
N PHE A 157 -4.52 -15.21 -18.43
CA PHE A 157 -4.97 -15.61 -19.77
C PHE A 157 -5.23 -17.11 -19.89
N LEU A 158 -4.45 -17.95 -19.20
CA LEU A 158 -4.70 -19.40 -19.16
C LEU A 158 -6.00 -19.73 -18.43
N VAL A 159 -6.30 -19.03 -17.33
CA VAL A 159 -7.58 -19.15 -16.62
C VAL A 159 -8.75 -18.79 -17.53
N TYR A 160 -8.62 -17.70 -18.30
CA TYR A 160 -9.64 -17.32 -19.27
C TYR A 160 -9.85 -18.39 -20.35
N ASN A 161 -8.78 -18.96 -20.90
CA ASN A 161 -8.89 -19.99 -21.92
C ASN A 161 -9.55 -21.27 -21.38
N ALA A 162 -9.33 -21.60 -20.10
CA ALA A 162 -9.90 -22.80 -19.48
C ALA A 162 -11.35 -22.64 -19.05
N PHE A 163 -11.74 -21.47 -18.52
CA PHE A 163 -13.04 -21.27 -17.86
C PHE A 163 -13.92 -20.19 -18.48
N GLY A 164 -13.39 -19.41 -19.44
CA GLY A 164 -14.13 -18.38 -20.19
C GLY A 164 -14.51 -17.13 -19.39
N SER A 165 -14.09 -17.00 -18.12
CA SER A 165 -14.47 -15.89 -17.25
C SER A 165 -13.31 -15.40 -16.38
N PHE A 166 -13.37 -14.14 -15.98
CA PHE A 166 -12.36 -13.48 -15.12
C PHE A 166 -12.87 -13.20 -13.69
N PHE A 167 -14.13 -13.50 -13.38
CA PHE A 167 -14.74 -13.12 -12.10
C PHE A 167 -14.15 -13.88 -10.91
N PHE A 168 -13.83 -13.18 -9.82
CA PHE A 168 -13.23 -13.75 -8.60
C PHE A 168 -14.01 -14.93 -8.00
N PHE A 169 -15.34 -14.94 -8.12
CA PHE A 169 -16.20 -15.90 -7.41
C PHE A 169 -16.37 -17.25 -8.09
N MET A 170 -15.77 -17.45 -9.26
CA MET A 170 -15.88 -18.72 -9.94
C MET A 170 -14.88 -19.70 -9.30
N ASP A 171 -15.34 -20.91 -9.01
CA ASP A 171 -14.51 -21.99 -8.48
C ASP A 171 -13.55 -22.51 -9.56
N PHE A 172 -12.42 -21.83 -9.74
CA PHE A 172 -11.38 -22.24 -10.67
C PHE A 172 -10.49 -23.30 -10.01
N LYS A 173 -10.68 -24.56 -10.39
CA LYS A 173 -9.75 -25.62 -10.00
C LYS A 173 -8.59 -25.69 -10.99
N PHE A 174 -7.56 -24.88 -10.74
CA PHE A 174 -6.28 -24.97 -11.46
C PHE A 174 -5.29 -25.84 -10.67
N HIS A 175 -4.73 -26.86 -11.32
CA HIS A 175 -3.87 -27.86 -10.66
C HIS A 175 -2.36 -27.67 -10.89
N SER A 176 -1.93 -26.60 -11.55
CA SER A 176 -0.51 -26.36 -11.82
C SER A 176 0.17 -25.60 -10.68
N ASP A 177 0.90 -26.35 -9.83
CA ASP A 177 1.66 -25.81 -8.70
C ASP A 177 2.62 -24.67 -9.11
N LEU A 178 3.29 -24.80 -10.25
CA LEU A 178 4.23 -23.79 -10.75
C LEU A 178 3.54 -22.46 -11.12
N MET A 179 2.34 -22.52 -11.68
CA MET A 179 1.58 -21.31 -12.02
C MET A 179 1.06 -20.64 -10.75
N MET A 180 0.56 -21.44 -9.80
CA MET A 180 0.11 -20.94 -8.50
C MET A 180 1.26 -20.31 -7.70
N PHE A 181 2.46 -20.86 -7.80
CA PHE A 181 3.65 -20.25 -7.21
C PHE A 181 3.90 -18.84 -7.74
N PHE A 182 3.83 -18.62 -9.06
CA PHE A 182 3.98 -17.28 -9.64
C PHE A 182 2.87 -16.32 -9.22
N VAL A 183 1.62 -16.80 -9.12
CA VAL A 183 0.49 -16.01 -8.62
C VAL A 183 0.78 -15.53 -7.20
N ILE A 184 1.15 -16.42 -6.28
CA ILE A 184 1.47 -16.06 -4.89
C ILE A 184 2.66 -15.10 -4.83
N MET A 185 3.74 -15.40 -5.56
CA MET A 185 4.96 -14.58 -5.51
C MET A 185 4.70 -13.14 -6.01
N SER A 186 3.79 -12.95 -6.98
CA SER A 186 3.40 -11.61 -7.43
C SER A 186 2.85 -10.74 -6.28
N PHE A 187 2.10 -11.35 -5.36
CA PHE A 187 1.60 -10.67 -4.17
C PHE A 187 2.64 -10.57 -3.06
N MET A 188 3.42 -11.63 -2.83
CA MET A 188 4.47 -11.67 -1.79
C MET A 188 5.63 -10.70 -2.05
N VAL A 189 5.79 -10.21 -3.28
CA VAL A 189 6.75 -9.14 -3.58
C VAL A 189 6.24 -7.80 -3.07
N LYS A 190 4.97 -7.46 -3.35
CA LYS A 190 4.34 -6.22 -2.84
C LYS A 190 4.00 -6.34 -1.36
N PHE A 191 3.81 -7.54 -0.85
CA PHE A 191 3.60 -7.86 0.55
C PHE A 191 4.86 -8.53 1.11
N PRO A 192 5.85 -7.71 1.51
CA PRO A 192 7.26 -8.07 1.51
C PRO A 192 7.53 -9.33 2.34
N LEU A 193 7.69 -10.46 1.64
CA LEU A 193 8.21 -11.68 2.22
C LEU A 193 9.71 -11.52 2.48
N PHE A 194 10.22 -12.20 3.50
CA PHE A 194 11.65 -12.28 3.75
C PHE A 194 12.39 -12.81 2.50
N GLY A 195 13.59 -12.28 2.26
CA GLY A 195 14.34 -12.47 1.00
C GLY A 195 14.00 -11.47 -0.12
N VAL A 196 12.72 -11.20 -0.39
CA VAL A 196 12.30 -10.29 -1.48
C VAL A 196 12.11 -8.83 -1.02
N HIS A 197 12.10 -8.59 0.29
CA HIS A 197 11.87 -7.28 0.91
C HIS A 197 12.89 -6.16 0.60
N ILE A 198 14.03 -6.43 -0.04
CA ILE A 198 15.17 -5.48 -0.17
C ILE A 198 14.79 -4.19 -0.92
N TRP A 199 13.81 -4.26 -1.84
CA TRP A 199 13.35 -3.07 -2.57
C TRP A 199 12.69 -2.03 -1.65
N LEU A 200 12.07 -2.47 -0.55
CA LEU A 200 11.25 -1.63 0.31
C LEU A 200 12.08 -0.63 1.13
N PRO A 201 13.13 -1.03 1.89
CA PRO A 201 13.97 -0.06 2.60
C PRO A 201 14.58 0.99 1.66
N LYS A 202 15.06 0.57 0.49
CA LYS A 202 15.62 1.49 -0.52
C LYS A 202 14.59 2.49 -1.04
N ALA A 203 13.39 2.01 -1.38
CA ALA A 203 12.30 2.86 -1.86
C ALA A 203 11.90 3.91 -0.80
N HIS A 204 11.80 3.53 0.48
CA HIS A 204 11.42 4.46 1.55
C HIS A 204 12.49 5.51 1.87
N VAL A 205 13.78 5.15 1.82
CA VAL A 205 14.88 6.08 2.08
C VAL A 205 14.84 7.23 1.07
N GLU A 206 14.66 6.90 -0.20
CA GLU A 206 14.81 7.83 -1.31
C GLU A 206 13.50 8.56 -1.65
N ALA A 207 12.35 7.97 -1.34
CA ALA A 207 11.06 8.59 -1.54
C ALA A 207 10.89 9.88 -0.71
N PRO A 208 10.14 10.87 -1.22
CA PRO A 208 9.66 11.98 -0.41
C PRO A 208 8.76 11.47 0.73
N VAL A 209 8.51 12.30 1.74
CA VAL A 209 7.66 11.91 2.90
C VAL A 209 6.29 11.42 2.43
N SER A 210 5.69 12.10 1.46
CA SER A 210 4.43 11.73 0.79
C SER A 210 4.47 10.34 0.17
N GLY A 211 5.50 10.06 -0.64
CA GLY A 211 5.70 8.77 -1.26
C GLY A 211 5.87 7.65 -0.22
N SER A 212 6.64 7.92 0.84
CA SER A 212 6.85 6.98 1.95
C SER A 212 5.54 6.67 2.69
N MET A 213 4.70 7.69 2.93
CA MET A 213 3.40 7.52 3.60
C MET A 213 2.44 6.62 2.80
N ILE A 214 2.39 6.78 1.47
CA ILE A 214 1.53 5.92 0.63
C ILE A 214 2.11 4.52 0.45
N LEU A 215 3.42 4.40 0.24
CA LEU A 215 4.11 3.11 0.15
C LEU A 215 3.79 2.25 1.37
N ALA A 216 4.03 2.79 2.56
CA ALA A 216 3.78 2.07 3.80
C ALA A 216 2.27 1.95 4.09
N GLY A 217 1.53 3.02 3.85
CA GLY A 217 0.12 3.13 4.20
C GLY A 217 -0.79 2.19 3.42
N VAL A 218 -0.68 2.19 2.09
CA VAL A 218 -1.63 1.52 1.20
C VAL A 218 -0.98 0.49 0.27
N LEU A 219 0.19 0.77 -0.31
CA LEU A 219 0.75 -0.14 -1.33
C LEU A 219 1.05 -1.54 -0.79
N LEU A 220 1.63 -1.63 0.40
CA LEU A 220 1.84 -2.92 1.05
C LEU A 220 0.51 -3.67 1.19
N LYS A 221 -0.57 -2.96 1.55
CA LYS A 221 -1.89 -3.56 1.77
C LYS A 221 -2.52 -4.07 0.48
N LEU A 222 -2.13 -3.55 -0.69
CA LEU A 222 -2.58 -4.11 -1.97
C LEU A 222 -2.13 -5.56 -2.16
N GLY A 223 -0.91 -5.90 -1.72
CA GLY A 223 -0.42 -7.28 -1.78
C GLY A 223 -1.23 -8.21 -0.85
N GLY A 224 -1.47 -7.78 0.40
CA GLY A 224 -2.30 -8.54 1.34
C GLY A 224 -3.78 -8.65 0.93
N TYR A 225 -4.36 -7.58 0.39
CA TYR A 225 -5.71 -7.59 -0.19
C TYR A 225 -5.81 -8.50 -1.41
N GLY A 226 -4.80 -8.47 -2.28
CA GLY A 226 -4.69 -9.37 -3.43
C GLY A 226 -4.64 -10.83 -2.99
N LEU A 227 -3.78 -11.17 -2.02
CA LEU A 227 -3.76 -12.51 -1.43
C LEU A 227 -5.13 -12.90 -0.89
N TYR A 228 -5.76 -12.04 -0.08
CA TYR A 228 -7.08 -12.30 0.50
C TYR A 228 -8.15 -12.61 -0.57
N ARG A 229 -8.22 -11.82 -1.65
CA ARG A 229 -9.19 -12.02 -2.74
C ARG A 229 -8.93 -13.28 -3.57
N MET A 230 -7.66 -13.67 -3.67
CA MET A 230 -7.25 -14.84 -4.44
C MET A 230 -7.17 -16.11 -3.57
N LEU A 231 -7.50 -16.06 -2.27
CA LEU A 231 -7.38 -17.22 -1.39
C LEU A 231 -8.19 -18.42 -1.91
N ASP A 232 -9.40 -18.17 -2.40
CA ASP A 232 -10.27 -19.22 -2.94
C ASP A 232 -9.65 -19.85 -4.21
N PHE A 233 -9.06 -19.03 -5.08
CA PHE A 233 -8.35 -19.49 -6.28
C PHE A 233 -7.12 -20.34 -5.94
N ILE A 234 -6.35 -19.94 -4.93
CA ILE A 234 -5.04 -20.53 -4.60
C ILE A 234 -5.17 -21.60 -3.48
N TYR A 235 -6.40 -21.89 -3.01
CA TYR A 235 -6.65 -22.68 -1.80
C TYR A 235 -5.87 -24.01 -1.75
N TYR A 236 -5.95 -24.82 -2.81
CA TYR A 236 -5.28 -26.13 -2.85
C TYR A 236 -3.75 -26.03 -2.73
N PHE A 237 -3.14 -25.03 -3.35
CA PHE A 237 -1.71 -24.81 -3.25
C PHE A 237 -1.33 -24.32 -1.84
N ILE A 238 -2.07 -23.36 -1.28
CA ILE A 238 -1.78 -22.86 0.07
C ILE A 238 -1.97 -23.98 1.10
N PHE A 239 -2.97 -24.85 0.95
CA PHE A 239 -3.16 -25.97 1.87
C PHE A 239 -1.91 -26.86 1.95
N ASN A 240 -1.26 -27.14 0.82
CA ASN A 240 -0.05 -27.97 0.76
C ASN A 240 1.21 -27.23 1.23
N TYR A 241 1.37 -25.95 0.88
CA TYR A 241 2.63 -25.21 1.07
C TYR A 241 2.58 -24.11 2.17
N SER A 242 1.45 -23.94 2.86
CA SER A 242 1.25 -22.89 3.89
C SER A 242 2.33 -22.91 4.96
N PHE A 243 2.67 -24.09 5.49
CA PHE A 243 3.69 -24.23 6.54
C PHE A 243 5.05 -23.68 6.13
N PHE A 244 5.43 -23.82 4.85
CA PHE A 244 6.68 -23.28 4.34
C PHE A 244 6.69 -21.75 4.38
N PHE A 245 5.65 -21.11 3.84
CA PHE A 245 5.56 -19.65 3.82
C PHE A 245 5.38 -19.05 5.21
N ILE A 246 4.61 -19.70 6.10
CA ILE A 246 4.45 -19.29 7.50
C ILE A 246 5.80 -19.39 8.23
N GLY A 247 6.54 -20.49 8.06
CA GLY A 247 7.86 -20.66 8.66
C GLY A 247 8.83 -19.57 8.19
N LEU A 248 8.84 -19.28 6.89
CA LEU A 248 9.71 -18.26 6.31
C LEU A 248 9.32 -16.84 6.75
N SER A 249 8.03 -16.54 6.88
CA SER A 249 7.57 -15.22 7.35
C SER A 249 7.89 -15.00 8.83
N MET A 250 7.68 -16.01 9.69
CA MET A 250 7.97 -15.92 11.12
C MET A 250 9.49 -15.83 11.39
N LEU A 251 10.31 -16.68 10.76
CA LEU A 251 11.77 -16.58 10.88
C LEU A 251 12.30 -15.27 10.32
N GLY A 252 11.74 -14.81 9.19
CA GLY A 252 12.06 -13.53 8.60
C GLY A 252 11.78 -12.36 9.55
N SER A 253 10.62 -12.37 10.22
CA SER A 253 10.23 -11.36 11.21
C SER A 253 11.25 -11.26 12.35
N PHE A 254 11.75 -12.41 12.83
CA PHE A 254 12.75 -12.47 13.88
C PHE A 254 14.08 -11.85 13.44
N PHE A 255 14.60 -12.24 12.26
CA PHE A 255 15.86 -11.66 11.77
C PHE A 255 15.75 -10.16 11.50
N ILE A 256 14.64 -9.72 10.88
CA ILE A 256 14.42 -8.29 10.60
C ILE A 256 14.30 -7.49 11.91
N SER A 257 13.67 -8.05 12.95
CA SER A 257 13.60 -7.38 14.26
C SER A 257 14.99 -7.14 14.87
N ILE A 258 15.93 -8.07 14.71
CA ILE A 258 17.32 -7.89 15.14
C ILE A 258 18.00 -6.82 14.30
N PHE A 259 17.76 -6.80 12.98
CA PHE A 259 18.29 -5.74 12.12
C PHE A 259 17.78 -4.36 12.51
N CYS A 260 16.53 -4.23 12.95
CA CYS A 260 15.98 -2.96 13.46
C CYS A 260 16.77 -2.41 14.64
N LEU A 261 17.23 -3.26 15.57
CA LEU A 261 17.97 -2.81 16.77
C LEU A 261 19.30 -2.11 16.44
N VAL A 262 19.88 -2.40 15.27
CA VAL A 262 21.19 -1.89 14.85
C VAL A 262 21.05 -0.68 13.91
N GLN A 263 19.85 -0.35 13.43
CA GLN A 263 19.70 0.71 12.44
C GLN A 263 19.92 2.11 13.03
N SER A 264 20.81 2.87 12.39
CA SER A 264 21.07 4.28 12.72
C SER A 264 20.08 5.25 12.05
N ASP A 265 19.45 4.87 10.94
CA ASP A 265 18.56 5.75 10.17
C ASP A 265 17.09 5.52 10.50
N LEU A 266 16.38 6.58 10.92
CA LEU A 266 14.98 6.49 11.34
C LEU A 266 14.04 6.00 10.23
N LYS A 267 14.24 6.42 8.98
CA LYS A 267 13.41 5.94 7.86
C LYS A 267 13.62 4.45 7.58
N ILE A 268 14.87 3.98 7.68
CA ILE A 268 15.22 2.57 7.46
C ILE A 268 14.66 1.70 8.60
N LEU A 269 14.75 2.19 9.83
CA LEU A 269 14.16 1.56 11.01
C LEU A 269 12.65 1.30 10.81
N ILE A 270 11.89 2.34 10.43
CA ILE A 270 10.44 2.23 10.19
C ILE A 270 10.14 1.32 8.98
N ALA A 271 10.97 1.37 7.94
CA ALA A 271 10.82 0.49 6.79
C ALA A 271 10.99 -0.99 7.20
N TYR A 272 12.02 -1.35 7.98
CA TYR A 272 12.19 -2.72 8.45
C TYR A 272 11.13 -3.15 9.46
N SER A 273 10.69 -2.28 10.37
CA SER A 273 9.57 -2.62 11.25
C SER A 273 8.31 -2.94 10.45
N SER A 274 8.06 -2.22 9.34
CA SER A 274 6.94 -2.54 8.45
C SER A 274 7.04 -3.91 7.78
N VAL A 275 8.24 -4.37 7.42
CA VAL A 275 8.43 -5.74 6.90
C VAL A 275 8.15 -6.77 8.00
N CYS A 276 8.63 -6.54 9.23
CA CYS A 276 8.35 -7.42 10.37
C CYS A 276 6.84 -7.55 10.63
N HIS A 277 6.14 -6.42 10.71
CA HIS A 277 4.70 -6.37 10.91
C HIS A 277 3.91 -7.05 9.78
N MET A 278 4.25 -6.80 8.51
CA MET A 278 3.55 -7.45 7.39
C MET A 278 3.85 -8.95 7.31
N SER A 279 5.03 -9.40 7.73
CA SER A 279 5.34 -10.83 7.79
C SER A 279 4.47 -11.60 8.81
N MET A 280 4.05 -10.94 9.90
CA MET A 280 3.06 -11.50 10.82
C MET A 280 1.68 -11.60 10.16
N VAL A 281 1.28 -10.58 9.39
CA VAL A 281 0.02 -10.61 8.62
C VAL A 281 0.04 -11.75 7.59
N ILE A 282 1.16 -11.99 6.90
CA ILE A 282 1.31 -13.14 5.97
C ILE A 282 0.97 -14.43 6.69
N SER A 283 1.54 -14.65 7.88
CA SER A 283 1.28 -15.87 8.65
C SER A 283 -0.18 -16.02 9.06
N GLY A 284 -0.84 -14.91 9.42
CA GLY A 284 -2.25 -14.87 9.77
C GLY A 284 -3.16 -15.22 8.58
N LEU A 285 -2.89 -14.63 7.40
CA LEU A 285 -3.64 -14.91 6.17
C LEU A 285 -3.47 -16.37 5.72
N LEU A 286 -2.23 -16.88 5.75
CA LEU A 286 -1.92 -18.24 5.30
C LEU A 286 -2.31 -19.34 6.29
N SER A 287 -2.73 -18.98 7.51
CA SER A 287 -3.31 -19.95 8.48
C SER A 287 -4.64 -20.54 8.02
N LEU A 288 -5.31 -19.94 7.03
CA LEU A 288 -6.62 -20.34 6.50
C LEU A 288 -7.73 -20.41 7.57
N THR A 289 -7.53 -19.79 8.73
CA THR A 289 -8.56 -19.66 9.79
C THR A 289 -9.31 -18.35 9.65
N SER A 290 -10.60 -18.34 10.00
CA SER A 290 -11.42 -17.12 9.99
C SER A 290 -10.90 -16.05 10.96
N TRP A 291 -10.39 -16.47 12.13
CA TRP A 291 -9.76 -15.57 13.10
C TRP A 291 -8.43 -15.00 12.57
N GLY A 292 -7.62 -15.84 11.92
CA GLY A 292 -6.36 -15.41 11.30
C GLY A 292 -6.60 -14.39 10.18
N SER A 293 -7.56 -14.65 9.29
CA SER A 293 -7.89 -13.73 8.21
C SER A 293 -8.46 -12.41 8.73
N LEU A 294 -9.42 -12.43 9.66
CA LEU A 294 -9.96 -11.20 10.27
C LEU A 294 -8.90 -10.41 11.05
N GLY A 295 -8.07 -11.08 11.86
CA GLY A 295 -6.98 -10.45 12.60
C GLY A 295 -5.95 -9.82 11.68
N SER A 296 -5.58 -10.51 10.59
CA SER A 296 -4.65 -10.00 9.58
C SER A 296 -5.19 -8.75 8.87
N LEU A 297 -6.49 -8.70 8.54
CA LEU A 297 -7.14 -7.53 7.95
C LEU A 297 -7.13 -6.34 8.91
N LEU A 298 -7.48 -6.55 10.18
CA LEU A 298 -7.44 -5.49 11.20
C LEU A 298 -6.02 -4.98 11.44
N PHE A 299 -5.03 -5.88 11.49
CA PHE A 299 -3.64 -5.52 11.68
C PHE A 299 -3.10 -4.69 10.50
N MET A 300 -3.47 -5.04 9.26
CA MET A 300 -3.14 -4.24 8.08
C MET A 300 -3.67 -2.80 8.16
N LEU A 301 -4.90 -2.63 8.66
CA LEU A 301 -5.50 -1.32 8.84
C LEU A 301 -4.78 -0.51 9.91
N GLY A 302 -4.57 -1.10 11.09
CA GLY A 302 -3.84 -0.46 12.19
C GLY A 302 -2.43 -0.02 11.77
N HIS A 303 -1.68 -0.93 11.15
CA HIS A 303 -0.37 -0.60 10.60
C HIS A 303 -0.44 0.50 9.53
N GLY A 304 -1.48 0.53 8.68
CA GLY A 304 -1.68 1.60 7.70
C GLY A 304 -1.65 3.00 8.31
N PHE A 305 -2.37 3.18 9.41
CA PHE A 305 -2.38 4.45 10.15
C PHE A 305 -1.07 4.71 10.90
N VAL A 306 -0.56 3.72 11.63
CA VAL A 306 0.65 3.90 12.46
C VAL A 306 1.89 4.20 11.61
N SER A 307 2.15 3.39 10.59
CA SER A 307 3.34 3.57 9.74
C SER A 307 3.34 4.89 8.98
N SER A 308 2.19 5.33 8.45
CA SER A 308 2.08 6.63 7.77
C SER A 308 2.30 7.80 8.75
N GLY A 309 1.80 7.69 9.99
CA GLY A 309 2.09 8.63 11.07
C GLY A 309 3.57 8.73 11.42
N LEU A 310 4.25 7.59 11.58
CA LEU A 310 5.69 7.54 11.88
C LEU A 310 6.53 8.15 10.75
N PHE A 311 6.23 7.84 9.48
CA PHE A 311 6.92 8.47 8.34
C PHE A 311 6.71 9.99 8.29
N TYR A 312 5.51 10.47 8.62
CA TYR A 312 5.23 11.90 8.73
C TYR A 312 6.05 12.56 9.85
N LEU A 313 6.12 11.93 11.03
CA LEU A 313 6.93 12.43 12.16
C LEU A 313 8.42 12.51 11.82
N VAL A 314 8.97 11.49 11.14
CA VAL A 314 10.36 11.56 10.64
C VAL A 314 10.53 12.68 9.63
N GLY A 315 9.55 12.92 8.76
CA GLY A 315 9.54 14.07 7.85
C GLY A 315 9.63 15.41 8.58
N LEU A 316 8.81 15.61 9.62
CA LEU A 316 8.85 16.80 10.45
C LEU A 316 10.20 16.98 11.16
N MET A 317 10.80 15.90 11.64
CA MET A 317 12.12 15.94 12.27
C MET A 317 13.21 16.32 11.27
N TYR A 318 13.19 15.70 10.10
CA TYR A 318 14.14 15.99 9.02
C TYR A 318 14.07 17.46 8.60
N ASP A 319 12.87 18.01 8.50
CA ASP A 319 12.65 19.40 8.13
C ASP A 319 13.16 20.41 9.17
N ARG A 320 13.32 20.01 10.43
CA ARG A 320 13.80 20.88 11.53
C ARG A 320 15.29 20.72 11.79
N LEU A 321 15.79 19.49 11.78
CA LEU A 321 17.18 19.17 12.14
C LEU A 321 18.09 18.93 10.92
N GLY A 322 17.53 18.77 9.72
CA GLY A 322 18.28 18.48 8.49
C GLY A 322 18.91 17.10 8.42
N SER A 323 18.69 16.23 9.42
CA SER A 323 19.28 14.89 9.50
C SER A 323 18.24 13.82 9.86
N ARG A 324 18.51 12.57 9.44
CA ARG A 324 17.65 11.40 9.66
C ARG A 324 18.23 10.40 10.68
N SER A 325 19.45 10.65 11.14
CA SER A 325 20.20 9.77 12.02
C SER A 325 19.67 9.81 13.45
N PHE A 326 19.41 8.64 14.02
CA PHE A 326 18.91 8.44 15.38
C PHE A 326 19.73 9.20 16.44
N TYR A 327 21.07 9.21 16.31
CA TYR A 327 21.96 9.88 17.26
C TYR A 327 21.78 11.41 17.35
N VAL A 328 21.47 12.04 16.22
CA VAL A 328 21.24 13.50 16.16
C VAL A 328 19.84 13.86 16.69
N VAL A 329 18.88 12.95 16.55
CA VAL A 329 17.49 13.10 17.00
C VAL A 329 17.39 12.69 18.48
N SER A 330 18.12 13.39 19.36
CA SER A 330 18.11 13.16 20.80
C SER A 330 17.66 14.41 21.58
N GLY A 331 17.10 14.23 22.79
CA GLY A 331 16.74 15.34 23.68
C GLY A 331 15.52 16.17 23.29
N LEU A 332 14.67 15.71 22.35
CA LEU A 332 13.55 16.50 21.82
C LEU A 332 12.41 16.78 22.79
N ILE A 333 12.33 16.03 23.89
CA ILE A 333 11.29 16.20 24.91
C ILE A 333 11.33 17.63 25.49
N TYR A 334 12.52 18.22 25.64
CA TYR A 334 12.68 19.58 26.16
C TYR A 334 12.19 20.67 25.20
N PHE A 335 12.33 20.45 23.89
CA PHE A 335 12.01 21.47 22.89
C PHE A 335 10.59 21.33 22.30
N LEU A 336 10.13 20.09 22.10
CA LEU A 336 8.88 19.77 21.40
C LEU A 336 8.10 18.67 22.15
N PRO A 337 7.56 18.96 23.35
CA PRO A 337 6.89 17.97 24.19
C PRO A 337 5.64 17.37 23.51
N SER A 338 4.90 18.18 22.73
CA SER A 338 3.75 17.70 21.96
C SER A 338 4.15 16.71 20.87
N LEU A 339 5.28 16.95 20.19
CA LEU A 339 5.79 16.03 19.18
C LEU A 339 6.25 14.71 19.81
N SER A 340 6.91 14.77 20.98
CA SER A 340 7.29 13.55 21.70
C SER A 340 6.10 12.72 22.16
N LEU A 341 4.97 13.36 22.52
CA LEU A 341 3.74 12.65 22.84
C LEU A 341 3.21 11.87 21.62
N PHE A 342 3.17 12.48 20.43
CA PHE A 342 2.77 11.78 19.21
C PHE A 342 3.72 10.62 18.87
N TRP A 343 5.03 10.81 19.01
CA TRP A 343 6.00 9.73 18.85
C TRP A 343 5.70 8.54 19.76
N PHE A 344 5.45 8.80 21.04
CA PHE A 344 5.09 7.76 22.00
C PHE A 344 3.82 7.02 21.57
N MET A 345 2.73 7.75 21.27
CA MET A 345 1.45 7.15 20.88
C MET A 345 1.58 6.25 19.64
N PHE A 346 2.31 6.68 18.61
CA PHE A 346 2.51 5.87 17.40
C PHE A 346 3.50 4.72 17.59
N SER A 347 4.42 4.79 18.57
CA SER A 347 5.37 3.70 18.82
C SER A 347 4.79 2.56 19.67
N VAL A 348 3.78 2.86 20.49
CA VAL A 348 3.15 1.89 21.40
C VAL A 348 2.02 1.12 20.70
N MET A 349 1.34 1.76 19.75
CA MET A 349 0.33 1.14 18.88
C MET A 349 0.99 0.27 17.81
#